data_AF-A0A9P0GDJ1-F1
#
_entry.id   AF-A0A9P0GDJ1-F1
#
_cell.length_a   1.000
_cell.length_b   1.000
_cell.length_c   1.000
_cell.angle_alpha   90.00
_cell.angle_beta   90.00
_cell.angle_gamma   90.00
#
_symmetry.space_group_name_H-M   'P 1'
#
loop_
_entity.id
_entity.type
_entity.pdbx_description
1 polymer ?
#
loop_
_entity_poly.entity_id
_entity_poly.type
_entity_poly.pdbx_seq_one_letter_code
_entity_poly.pdbx_strand_id
1 'polypeptide(L)'
;MCLDINNLYGWAICEPLSYNGFRWVDDITNFDPMTIPDDSEDGYILQVDLEFPRKLHDLHKDFPFTAEHRKPPGSKLNKLMTTIHDKSGYTIHYHNLKQALANGLVLKKNT
;
A
#
# COMPACT_ATOMS: atom_id res chain seq x y z
N MET A 1 14.09 20.30 -8.86
CA MET A 1 13.29 21.07 -7.89
C MET A 1 13.09 20.18 -6.67
N CYS A 2 13.40 20.65 -5.47
CA CYS A 2 13.15 19.90 -4.22
C CYS A 2 11.89 20.49 -3.59
N LEU A 3 10.86 19.66 -3.40
CA LEU A 3 9.63 20.02 -2.71
C LEU A 3 9.76 19.52 -1.27
N ASP A 4 9.44 20.38 -0.30
CA ASP A 4 9.38 20.04 1.11
C ASP A 4 8.01 20.41 1.67
N ILE A 5 7.40 19.50 2.42
CA ILE A 5 6.06 19.70 2.99
C ILE A 5 6.23 20.33 4.38
N ASN A 6 5.69 21.53 4.55
CA ASN A 6 5.63 22.20 5.85
C ASN A 6 4.88 21.33 6.86
N ASN A 7 5.58 20.82 7.88
CA ASN A 7 5.01 20.03 8.97
C ASN A 7 4.27 18.75 8.51
N LEU A 8 4.91 17.92 7.68
CA LEU A 8 4.36 16.67 7.16
C LEU A 8 3.73 15.77 8.25
N TYR A 9 4.42 15.56 9.37
CA TYR A 9 3.90 14.72 10.46
C TYR A 9 2.70 15.34 11.16
N GLY A 10 2.73 16.66 11.40
CA GLY A 10 1.59 17.34 12.02
C GLY A 10 0.34 17.28 11.14
N TRP A 11 0.50 17.41 9.82
CA TRP A 11 -0.58 17.20 8.87
C TRP A 11 -1.09 15.74 8.92
N ALA A 12 -0.21 14.75 8.89
CA ALA A 12 -0.60 13.34 8.95
C ALA A 12 -1.30 12.94 10.27
N ILE A 13 -1.02 13.62 11.38
CA ILE A 13 -1.69 13.39 12.67
C ILE A 13 -3.10 14.03 12.72
N CYS A 14 -3.37 15.00 11.86
CA CYS A 14 -4.72 15.56 11.71
C CYS A 14 -5.66 14.66 10.89
N GLU A 15 -5.13 13.67 10.19
CA GLU A 15 -5.91 12.67 9.46
C GLU A 15 -6.52 11.62 10.42
N PRO A 16 -7.57 10.88 10.01
CA PRO A 16 -8.13 9.79 10.80
C PRO A 16 -7.09 8.68 11.08
N LEU A 17 -6.87 8.37 12.36
CA LEU A 17 -5.90 7.35 12.80
C LEU A 17 -6.59 6.25 13.60
N SER A 18 -6.20 5.00 13.33
CA SER A 18 -6.62 3.86 14.13
C SER A 18 -6.01 3.92 15.53
N TYR A 19 -6.86 3.94 16.57
CA TYR A 19 -6.40 4.04 17.96
C TYR A 19 -6.81 2.85 18.85
N ASN A 20 -7.88 2.11 18.50
CA ASN A 20 -8.38 0.97 19.27
C ASN A 20 -9.22 0.01 18.39
N GLY A 21 -9.66 -1.12 18.95
CA GLY A 21 -10.66 -1.99 18.32
C GLY A 21 -10.10 -3.01 17.32
N PHE A 22 -8.78 -3.24 17.32
CA PHE A 22 -8.14 -4.17 16.40
C PHE A 22 -8.69 -5.59 16.55
N ARG A 23 -9.30 -6.09 15.48
CA ARG A 23 -9.85 -7.44 15.38
C ARG A 23 -9.53 -8.05 14.03
N TRP A 24 -9.36 -9.36 14.00
CA TRP A 24 -9.30 -10.11 12.75
C TRP A 24 -10.70 -10.17 12.13
N VAL A 25 -10.76 -10.09 10.81
CA VAL A 25 -11.99 -10.21 10.02
C VAL A 25 -11.90 -11.50 9.23
N ASP A 26 -12.79 -12.46 9.52
CA ASP A 26 -12.74 -13.80 8.93
C ASP A 26 -13.40 -13.88 7.54
N ASP A 27 -14.35 -12.98 7.23
CA ASP A 27 -15.04 -12.96 5.93
C ASP A 27 -14.65 -11.72 5.11
N ILE A 28 -13.90 -11.96 4.03
CA ILE A 28 -13.36 -10.94 3.11
C ILE A 28 -13.90 -11.17 1.68
N THR A 29 -14.80 -12.13 1.48
CA THR A 29 -15.18 -12.63 0.14
C THR A 29 -15.74 -11.57 -0.80
N ASN A 30 -16.43 -10.54 -0.27
CA ASN A 30 -17.00 -9.42 -1.02
C ASN A 30 -16.42 -8.05 -0.60
N PHE A 31 -15.21 -8.03 -0.05
CA PHE A 31 -14.60 -6.78 0.39
C PHE A 31 -14.05 -5.99 -0.81
N ASP A 32 -14.61 -4.80 -1.08
CA ASP A 32 -14.07 -3.85 -2.04
C ASP A 32 -13.38 -2.69 -1.29
N PRO A 33 -12.05 -2.55 -1.38
CA PRO A 33 -11.35 -1.44 -0.73
C PRO A 33 -11.76 -0.07 -1.29
N MET A 34 -12.26 0.01 -2.53
CA MET A 34 -12.60 1.29 -3.17
C MET A 34 -13.94 1.88 -2.69
N THR A 35 -14.82 1.07 -2.10
CA THR A 35 -16.14 1.55 -1.62
C THR A 35 -16.10 2.21 -0.25
N ILE A 36 -15.02 2.01 0.49
CA ILE A 36 -14.86 2.51 1.86
C ILE A 36 -14.57 4.01 1.77
N PRO A 37 -15.18 4.88 2.59
CA PRO A 37 -14.77 6.28 2.69
C PRO A 37 -13.36 6.43 3.28
N ASP A 38 -12.68 7.55 3.04
CA ASP A 38 -11.38 7.83 3.64
C ASP A 38 -11.51 8.25 5.12
N ASP A 39 -12.67 8.81 5.50
CA ASP A 39 -13.07 9.21 6.85
C ASP A 39 -13.91 8.16 7.58
N SER A 40 -13.86 6.90 7.12
CA SER A 40 -14.56 5.78 7.74
C SER A 40 -14.14 5.61 9.21
N GLU A 41 -15.12 5.34 10.08
CA GLU A 41 -14.89 5.04 11.51
C GLU A 41 -14.00 3.80 11.68
N ASP A 42 -14.23 2.78 10.85
CA ASP A 42 -13.42 1.57 10.80
C ASP A 42 -12.39 1.63 9.66
N GLY A 43 -11.15 1.27 9.99
CA GLY A 43 -10.04 1.14 9.04
C GLY A 43 -9.58 -0.31 8.88
N TYR A 44 -8.97 -0.62 7.73
CA TYR A 44 -8.55 -1.98 7.38
C TYR A 44 -7.06 -2.06 7.02
N ILE A 45 -6.42 -3.11 7.54
CA ILE A 45 -5.09 -3.55 7.12
C ILE A 45 -5.28 -4.90 6.45
N LEU A 46 -4.86 -5.00 5.19
CA LEU A 46 -5.17 -6.13 4.34
C LEU A 46 -3.88 -6.81 3.92
N GLN A 47 -3.89 -8.14 3.87
CA GLN A 47 -2.87 -8.91 3.20
C GLN A 47 -3.34 -9.21 1.77
N VAL A 48 -2.60 -8.71 0.77
CA VAL A 48 -3.03 -8.76 -0.63
C VAL A 48 -1.92 -9.24 -1.56
N ASP A 49 -2.34 -9.82 -2.68
CA ASP A 49 -1.48 -10.13 -3.81
C ASP A 49 -1.69 -9.06 -4.89
N LEU A 50 -0.62 -8.40 -5.33
CA LEU A 50 -0.66 -7.30 -6.29
C LEU A 50 0.19 -7.62 -7.51
N GLU A 51 -0.41 -7.44 -8.68
CA GLU A 51 0.30 -7.44 -9.96
C GLU A 51 0.79 -6.03 -10.29
N PHE A 52 2.00 -5.94 -10.81
CA PHE A 52 2.58 -4.70 -11.33
C PHE A 52 2.64 -4.76 -12.87
N PRO A 53 1.65 -4.18 -13.58
CA PRO A 53 1.64 -4.23 -15.04
C PRO A 53 2.88 -3.58 -15.66
N ARG A 54 3.48 -4.26 -16.65
CA ARG A 54 4.68 -3.77 -17.36
C ARG A 54 4.52 -2.36 -17.95
N LYS A 55 3.30 -2.03 -18.40
CA LYS A 55 2.97 -0.69 -18.94
C LYS A 55 3.21 0.46 -17.96
N LEU A 56 3.24 0.18 -16.64
CA LEU A 56 3.46 1.17 -15.59
C LEU A 56 4.92 1.31 -15.18
N HIS A 57 5.82 0.45 -15.69
CA HIS A 57 7.22 0.45 -15.25
C HIS A 57 7.93 1.77 -15.52
N ASP A 58 7.76 2.33 -16.71
CA ASP A 58 8.38 3.61 -17.07
C ASP A 58 7.77 4.78 -16.31
N LEU A 59 6.47 4.72 -16.03
CA LEU A 59 5.73 5.75 -15.30
C LEU A 59 6.11 5.77 -13.81
N HIS A 60 6.26 4.60 -13.20
CA HIS A 60 6.50 4.44 -11.77
C HIS A 60 7.97 4.20 -11.40
N LYS A 61 8.91 4.29 -12.35
CA LYS A 61 10.33 3.97 -12.13
C LYS A 61 10.97 4.76 -10.98
N ASP A 62 10.57 6.01 -10.81
CA ASP A 62 11.16 6.93 -9.83
C ASP A 62 10.48 6.80 -8.45
N PHE A 63 9.17 6.54 -8.45
CA PHE A 63 8.37 6.38 -7.24
C PHE A 63 7.45 5.15 -7.29
N PRO A 64 8.02 3.92 -7.21
CA PRO A 64 7.21 2.71 -7.16
C PRO A 64 6.35 2.66 -5.89
N PHE A 65 5.10 2.22 -6.05
CA PHE A 65 4.23 1.88 -4.93
C PHE A 65 4.71 0.61 -4.21
N THR A 66 4.19 0.37 -3.00
CA THR A 66 4.34 -0.89 -2.27
C THR A 66 5.80 -1.29 -2.00
N ALA A 67 6.54 -0.41 -1.32
CA ALA A 67 7.89 -0.73 -0.88
C ALA A 67 7.90 -1.92 0.10
N GLU A 68 8.93 -2.76 0.01
CA GLU A 68 9.02 -4.00 0.77
C GLU A 68 10.42 -4.22 1.33
N HIS A 69 10.52 -4.88 2.47
CA HIS A 69 11.81 -5.25 3.03
C HIS A 69 12.38 -6.46 2.26
N ARG A 70 13.44 -6.24 1.50
CA ARG A 70 14.19 -7.30 0.81
C ARG A 70 15.69 -7.12 1.01
N LYS A 71 16.43 -8.22 0.81
CA LYS A 71 17.89 -8.20 0.79
C LYS A 71 18.35 -7.85 -0.63
N PRO A 72 18.94 -6.67 -0.86
CA PRO A 72 19.41 -6.32 -2.19
C PRO A 72 20.58 -7.22 -2.62
N PRO A 73 20.79 -7.40 -3.93
CA PRO A 73 21.91 -8.17 -4.46
C PRO A 73 23.24 -7.67 -3.88
N GLY A 74 24.03 -8.57 -3.32
CA GLY A 74 25.34 -8.24 -2.73
C GLY A 74 25.32 -7.62 -1.32
N SER A 75 24.16 -7.33 -0.73
CA SER A 75 24.09 -6.90 0.67
C SER A 75 23.83 -8.08 1.62
N LYS A 76 24.25 -7.95 2.87
CA LYS A 76 23.92 -8.90 3.96
C LYS A 76 22.67 -8.49 4.75
N LEU A 77 22.23 -7.24 4.60
CA LEU A 77 21.15 -6.63 5.39
C LEU A 77 19.88 -6.46 4.56
N ASN A 78 18.73 -6.58 5.22
CA ASN A 78 17.45 -6.22 4.62
C ASN A 78 17.33 -4.70 4.55
N LYS A 79 16.86 -4.19 3.42
CA LYS A 79 16.55 -2.79 3.22
C LYS A 79 15.12 -2.66 2.73
N LEU A 80 14.51 -1.51 3.01
CA LEU A 80 13.26 -1.14 2.37
C LEU A 80 13.58 -0.84 0.90
N MET A 81 12.95 -1.58 -0.01
CA MET A 81 13.19 -1.49 -1.45
C MET A 81 11.90 -1.12 -2.17
N THR A 82 11.97 -0.09 -3.01
CA THR A 82 10.92 0.27 -3.96
C THR A 82 11.15 -0.53 -5.24
N THR A 83 10.43 -1.63 -5.39
CA THR A 83 10.57 -2.51 -6.57
C THR A 83 9.26 -2.56 -7.35
N ILE A 84 9.38 -2.55 -8.69
CA ILE A 84 8.26 -2.68 -9.64
C ILE A 84 7.89 -4.15 -9.92
N HIS A 85 8.16 -5.03 -8.96
CA HIS A 85 7.80 -6.45 -9.06
C HIS A 85 6.45 -6.70 -8.43
N ASP A 86 5.76 -7.74 -8.91
CA ASP A 86 4.59 -8.31 -8.25
C ASP A 86 4.85 -8.54 -6.75
N LYS A 87 3.80 -8.34 -5.97
CA LYS A 87 3.78 -8.56 -4.53
C LYS A 87 2.88 -9.73 -4.20
N SER A 88 3.33 -10.56 -3.27
CA SER A 88 2.53 -11.65 -2.74
C SER A 88 2.46 -11.57 -1.23
N GLY A 89 1.27 -11.73 -0.66
CA GLY A 89 1.02 -11.62 0.78
C GLY A 89 1.44 -10.27 1.38
N TYR A 90 1.31 -9.19 0.63
CA TYR A 90 1.74 -7.85 1.05
C TYR A 90 0.75 -7.20 2.01
N THR A 91 1.22 -6.83 3.20
CA THR A 91 0.40 -6.15 4.21
C THR A 91 0.35 -4.66 3.93
N ILE A 92 -0.85 -4.12 3.68
CA ILE A 92 -1.08 -2.72 3.30
C ILE A 92 -2.32 -2.14 3.99
N HIS A 93 -2.26 -0.85 4.34
CA HIS A 93 -3.44 -0.11 4.79
C HIS A 93 -4.36 0.22 3.61
N TYR A 94 -5.68 0.18 3.82
CA TYR A 94 -6.66 0.32 2.73
C TYR A 94 -6.53 1.62 1.93
N HIS A 95 -6.15 2.75 2.55
CA HIS A 95 -5.89 4.01 1.82
C HIS A 95 -4.74 3.87 0.80
N ASN A 96 -3.63 3.26 1.22
CA ASN A 96 -2.49 3.05 0.34
C ASN A 96 -2.83 2.05 -0.77
N LEU A 97 -3.70 1.08 -0.48
CA LEU A 97 -4.23 0.15 -1.48
C LEU A 97 -5.11 0.87 -2.50
N LYS A 98 -6.05 1.72 -2.06
CA LYS A 98 -6.85 2.57 -2.98
C LYS A 98 -5.94 3.41 -3.88
N GLN A 99 -4.90 4.03 -3.31
CA GLN A 99 -3.96 4.83 -4.08
C GLN A 99 -3.23 3.97 -5.13
N ALA A 100 -2.73 2.79 -4.75
CA ALA A 100 -2.08 1.87 -5.68
C ALA A 100 -3.02 1.42 -6.82
N LEU A 101 -4.27 1.06 -6.50
CA LEU A 101 -5.30 0.64 -7.46
C LEU A 101 -5.69 1.77 -8.41
N ALA A 102 -5.89 2.98 -7.88
CA ALA A 102 -6.17 4.17 -8.67
C ALA A 102 -5.04 4.51 -9.66
N ASN A 103 -3.80 4.14 -9.33
CA ASN A 103 -2.63 4.27 -10.21
C ASN A 103 -2.35 3.01 -11.05
N GLY A 104 -3.29 2.07 -11.12
CA GLY A 104 -3.29 0.98 -12.08
C GLY A 104 -2.61 -0.32 -11.64
N LEU A 105 -2.21 -0.45 -10.37
CA LEU A 105 -1.87 -1.77 -9.82
C LEU A 105 -3.13 -2.64 -9.80
N VAL A 106 -2.97 -3.96 -9.94
CA VAL A 106 -4.09 -4.90 -10.05
C VAL A 106 -4.07 -5.85 -8.87
N LEU A 107 -5.20 -5.98 -8.17
CA LEU A 107 -5.40 -7.02 -7.15
C LEU A 107 -5.55 -8.38 -7.82
N LYS A 108 -4.75 -9.36 -7.39
CA LYS A 108 -4.94 -10.75 -7.77
C LYS A 108 -5.99 -11.35 -6.83
N LYS A 109 -7.09 -11.85 -7.39
CA LYS A 109 -8.06 -12.65 -6.62
C LYS A 109 -7.50 -14.06 -6.48
N ASN A 110 -7.28 -14.49 -5.24
CA ASN A 110 -7.08 -15.91 -4.96
C ASN A 110 -8.40 -16.62 -5.24
N THR A 111 -8.37 -17.52 -6.23
CA THR A 111 -9.51 -18.37 -6.62
C THR A 111 -9.69 -19.49 -5.60
#